data_AF-A0A559K8J0-F1
#
_entry.id   AF-A0A559K8J0-F1
#
_cell.length_a   1.000
_cell.length_b   1.000
_cell.length_c   1.000
_cell.angle_alpha   90.00
_cell.angle_beta   90.00
_cell.angle_gamma   90.00
#
_symmetry.space_group_name_H-M   'P 1'
#
loop_
_entity.id
_entity.type
_entity.pdbx_description
1 polymer ?
#
loop_
_entity_poly.entity_id
_entity_poly.type
_entity_poly.pdbx_seq_one_letter_code
_entity_poly.pdbx_strand_id
1 'polypeptide(L)'
;MAQLYFRYGAMNSGKSIEILKVAHNYEEQNKSVLIFTSALDNRDEVGYVSSRIGLRREAIPIHDDTDIFTIVQQQKPPVSCVLVDEVQFLKKDQILQLTRIVDTLNIPVMGFGLKNDFQNELFEGSKQMLLYADKIEEMKTICWFCERKATMNLRVDESGKPIYTGEQIQIGGNDSYYPVCRKCHANPKL
;
A
#
# COMPACT_ATOMS: atom_id res chain seq x y z
N MET A 1 13.53 17.70 -8.68
CA MET A 1 12.07 17.73 -8.95
C MET A 1 11.43 16.74 -7.99
N ALA A 2 10.27 17.05 -7.42
CA ALA A 2 9.48 16.05 -6.71
C ALA A 2 9.17 14.86 -7.62
N GLN A 3 8.88 13.70 -7.04
CA GLN A 3 8.61 12.48 -7.79
C GLN A 3 7.48 11.69 -7.12
N LEU A 4 6.74 10.94 -7.93
CA LEU A 4 5.80 9.90 -7.49
C LEU A 4 6.52 8.56 -7.39
N TYR A 5 6.54 7.98 -6.20
CA TYR A 5 7.14 6.68 -5.92
C TYR A 5 6.04 5.63 -5.75
N PHE A 6 6.17 4.49 -6.43
CA PHE A 6 5.39 3.29 -6.16
C PHE A 6 6.26 2.23 -5.48
N ARG A 7 6.06 2.04 -4.18
CA ARG A 7 6.72 1.02 -3.36
C ARG A 7 5.78 -0.16 -3.17
N TYR A 8 5.92 -1.18 -3.98
CA TYR A 8 5.04 -2.35 -3.94
C TYR A 8 5.71 -3.55 -3.28
N GLY A 9 4.92 -4.45 -2.72
CA GLY A 9 5.45 -5.74 -2.24
C GLY A 9 4.33 -6.70 -1.87
N ALA A 10 4.67 -7.98 -1.74
CA ALA A 10 3.74 -8.97 -1.20
C ALA A 10 3.32 -8.61 0.24
N MET A 11 2.30 -9.26 0.77
CA MET A 11 1.96 -9.12 2.18
C MET A 11 3.18 -9.46 3.06
N ASN A 12 3.27 -8.88 4.27
CA ASN A 12 4.44 -9.02 5.13
C ASN A 12 5.78 -8.50 4.55
N SER A 13 5.76 -7.58 3.57
CA SER A 13 6.97 -6.95 3.04
C SER A 13 7.43 -5.71 3.81
N GLY A 14 6.79 -5.40 4.95
CA GLY A 14 7.14 -4.23 5.77
C GLY A 14 6.73 -2.87 5.18
N LYS A 15 5.69 -2.80 4.34
CA LYS A 15 5.17 -1.53 3.78
C LYS A 15 4.84 -0.51 4.86
N SER A 16 3.96 -0.87 5.81
CA SER A 16 3.50 0.06 6.84
C SER A 16 4.63 0.49 7.76
N ILE A 17 5.59 -0.39 8.12
CA ILE A 17 6.76 0.04 8.91
C ILE A 17 7.65 1.02 8.13
N GLU A 18 7.79 0.86 6.81
CA GLU A 18 8.53 1.81 5.97
C GLU A 18 7.84 3.17 5.91
N ILE A 19 6.50 3.22 5.80
CA ILE A 19 5.72 4.47 5.90
C ILE A 19 6.03 5.18 7.21
N LEU A 20 5.91 4.47 8.33
CA LEU A 20 6.13 5.04 9.67
C LEU A 20 7.58 5.53 9.85
N LYS A 21 8.56 4.80 9.30
CA LYS A 21 9.97 5.19 9.31
C LYS A 21 10.21 6.46 8.49
N VAL A 22 9.63 6.54 7.29
CA VAL A 22 9.74 7.74 6.43
C VAL A 22 9.11 8.94 7.11
N ALA A 23 7.89 8.80 7.67
CA ALA A 23 7.23 9.87 8.39
C ALA A 23 8.10 10.40 9.55
N HIS A 24 8.61 9.49 10.38
CA HIS A 24 9.48 9.85 11.49
C HIS A 24 10.73 10.63 11.04
N ASN A 25 11.40 10.21 9.96
CA ASN A 25 12.60 10.88 9.46
C ASN A 25 12.36 12.33 8.99
N TYR A 26 11.18 12.63 8.45
CA TYR A 26 10.80 14.00 8.07
C TYR A 26 10.50 14.84 9.30
N GLU A 27 9.76 14.29 10.26
CA GLU A 27 9.35 14.99 11.48
C GLU A 27 10.52 15.31 12.40
N GLU A 28 11.53 14.44 12.50
CA GLU A 28 12.79 14.73 13.19
C GLU A 28 13.50 15.99 12.65
N GLN A 29 13.19 16.38 11.41
CA GLN A 29 13.68 17.62 10.78
C GLN A 29 12.66 18.76 10.81
N ASN A 30 11.60 18.64 11.63
CA ASN A 30 10.46 19.56 11.69
C ASN A 30 9.73 19.75 10.35
N LYS A 31 9.75 18.72 9.48
CA LYS A 31 9.06 18.73 8.19
C LYS A 31 7.70 18.05 8.33
N SER A 32 6.64 18.73 7.86
CA SER A 32 5.27 18.20 7.93
C SER A 32 5.07 17.05 6.92
N VAL A 33 4.39 16.00 7.37
CA VAL A 33 4.01 14.83 6.56
C VAL A 33 2.51 14.62 6.66
N LEU A 34 1.87 14.29 5.54
CA LEU A 34 0.52 13.75 5.54
C LEU A 34 0.56 12.26 5.18
N ILE A 35 -0.16 11.46 5.96
CA ILE A 35 -0.34 10.04 5.72
C ILE A 35 -1.79 9.82 5.32
N PHE A 36 -2.01 9.11 4.23
CA PHE A 36 -3.31 8.66 3.78
C PHE A 36 -3.37 7.13 3.82
N THR A 37 -4.57 6.59 3.98
CA THR A 37 -4.85 5.15 3.82
C THR A 37 -6.17 4.97 3.09
N SER A 38 -6.46 3.79 2.55
CA SER A 38 -7.78 3.52 1.97
C SER A 38 -8.83 3.39 3.08
N ALA A 39 -10.01 3.98 2.90
CA ALA A 39 -11.15 3.74 3.79
C ALA A 39 -11.64 2.28 3.78
N LEU A 40 -11.27 1.50 2.75
CA LEU A 40 -11.53 0.06 2.67
C LEU A 40 -10.62 -0.74 3.62
N ASP A 41 -9.52 -0.16 4.10
CA ASP A 41 -8.66 -0.80 5.08
C ASP A 41 -9.21 -0.57 6.49
N ASN A 42 -9.86 -1.59 7.03
CA ASN A 42 -10.39 -1.63 8.39
C ASN A 42 -9.78 -2.75 9.23
N ARG A 43 -8.59 -3.25 8.86
CA ARG A 43 -7.97 -4.40 9.54
C ARG A 43 -7.68 -4.15 11.02
N ASP A 44 -7.35 -2.91 11.38
CA ASP A 44 -7.21 -2.48 12.77
C ASP A 44 -8.28 -1.46 13.13
N GLU A 45 -8.19 -0.28 12.53
CA GLU A 45 -9.12 0.84 12.72
C GLU A 45 -9.01 1.76 11.50
N VAL A 46 -10.14 2.23 10.99
CA VAL A 46 -10.16 3.15 9.85
C VAL A 46 -9.42 4.44 10.22
N GLY A 47 -8.57 4.93 9.31
CA GLY A 47 -7.81 6.16 9.53
C GLY A 47 -6.50 5.96 10.29
N TYR A 48 -5.94 4.75 10.27
CA TYR A 48 -4.62 4.49 10.82
C TYR A 48 -3.77 3.63 9.90
N VAL A 49 -2.46 3.89 9.93
CA VAL A 49 -1.44 2.99 9.38
C VAL A 49 -0.74 2.30 10.54
N SER A 50 -0.82 0.97 10.55
CA SER A 50 -0.26 0.13 11.60
C SER A 50 0.74 -0.86 11.05
N SER A 51 1.85 -1.02 11.75
CA SER A 51 2.82 -2.06 11.50
C SER A 51 2.57 -3.28 12.38
N ARG A 52 2.97 -4.46 11.90
CA ARG A 52 2.89 -5.72 12.66
C ARG A 52 3.79 -5.78 13.90
N ILE A 53 4.68 -4.80 14.08
CA ILE A 53 5.55 -4.68 15.25
C ILE A 53 5.02 -3.68 16.28
N GLY A 54 3.76 -3.25 16.15
CA GLY A 54 3.07 -2.44 17.15
C GLY A 54 3.23 -0.92 17.00
N LEU A 55 3.95 -0.44 15.99
CA LEU A 55 3.97 0.99 15.67
C LEU A 55 2.73 1.37 14.86
N ARG A 56 2.15 2.52 15.15
CA ARG A 56 0.92 3.01 14.52
C ARG A 56 0.91 4.53 14.46
N ARG A 57 0.29 5.10 13.42
CA ARG A 57 0.06 6.56 13.26
C ARG A 57 -1.29 6.82 12.61
N GLU A 58 -1.86 7.99 12.91
CA GLU A 58 -3.05 8.50 12.26
C GLU A 58 -2.80 8.73 10.77
N ALA A 59 -3.81 8.43 9.98
CA ALA A 59 -3.83 8.60 8.54
C ALA A 59 -5.21 9.09 8.11
N ILE A 60 -5.25 9.90 7.07
CA ILE A 60 -6.51 10.39 6.50
C ILE A 60 -7.10 9.27 5.63
N PRO A 61 -8.29 8.74 5.95
CA PRO A 61 -8.94 7.73 5.12
C PRO A 61 -9.38 8.35 3.79
N ILE A 62 -9.05 7.68 2.69
CA ILE A 62 -9.47 8.02 1.34
C ILE A 62 -10.76 7.27 1.05
N HIS A 63 -11.83 8.05 0.91
CA HIS A 63 -13.12 7.62 0.39
C HIS A 63 -13.22 7.94 -1.11
N ASP A 64 -14.27 7.43 -1.75
CA ASP A 64 -14.54 7.62 -3.18
C ASP A 64 -14.61 9.08 -3.62
N ASP A 65 -15.06 9.98 -2.74
CA ASP A 65 -15.24 11.41 -2.96
C ASP A 65 -14.12 12.28 -2.37
N THR A 66 -13.07 11.65 -1.81
CA THR A 66 -11.97 12.38 -1.18
C THR A 66 -11.13 13.12 -2.22
N ASP A 67 -11.07 14.45 -2.08
CA ASP A 67 -10.17 15.32 -2.85
C ASP A 67 -8.80 15.43 -2.15
N ILE A 68 -7.94 14.45 -2.43
CA ILE A 68 -6.59 14.33 -1.89
C ILE A 68 -5.76 15.57 -2.24
N PHE A 69 -5.87 16.07 -3.47
CA PHE A 69 -5.10 17.23 -3.92
C PHE A 69 -5.44 18.48 -3.10
N THR A 70 -6.74 18.76 -2.92
CA THR A 70 -7.20 19.93 -2.17
C THR A 70 -6.80 19.83 -0.70
N ILE A 71 -6.92 18.65 -0.09
CA ILE A 71 -6.47 18.41 1.30
C ILE A 71 -4.98 18.78 1.46
N VAL A 72 -4.12 18.27 0.57
CA VAL A 72 -2.68 18.55 0.62
C VAL A 72 -2.38 20.03 0.37
N GLN A 73 -3.07 20.66 -0.58
CA GLN A 73 -2.87 22.07 -0.93
C GLN A 73 -3.24 23.02 0.23
N GLN A 74 -4.29 22.69 1.00
CA GLN A 74 -4.81 23.57 2.06
C GLN A 74 -4.08 23.41 3.40
N GLN A 75 -3.27 22.36 3.56
CA GLN A 75 -2.59 22.06 4.81
C GLN A 75 -1.64 23.18 5.25
N LYS A 76 -1.66 23.49 6.55
CA LYS A 76 -0.72 24.43 7.18
C LYS A 76 -0.09 23.78 8.43
N PRO A 77 1.25 23.82 8.59
CA PRO A 77 2.25 24.32 7.63
C PRO A 77 2.29 23.50 6.32
N PRO A 78 2.93 24.01 5.25
CA PRO A 78 3.03 23.29 3.98
C PRO A 78 3.62 21.88 4.15
N VAL A 79 3.01 20.92 3.45
CA VAL A 79 3.42 19.51 3.50
C VAL A 79 4.74 19.33 2.77
N SER A 80 5.67 18.62 3.40
CA SER A 80 6.98 18.28 2.81
C SER A 80 6.99 16.90 2.15
N CYS A 81 6.07 16.02 2.50
CA CYS A 81 5.93 14.69 1.92
C CYS A 81 4.51 14.14 2.12
N VAL A 82 3.98 13.47 1.10
CA VAL A 82 2.72 12.73 1.18
C VAL A 82 3.02 11.23 1.13
N LEU A 83 2.52 10.49 2.10
CA LEU A 83 2.61 9.03 2.16
C LEU A 83 1.20 8.44 2.00
N VAL A 84 1.06 7.42 1.17
CA VAL A 84 -0.23 6.78 0.92
C VAL A 84 -0.08 5.27 1.12
N ASP A 85 -0.76 4.70 2.11
CA ASP A 85 -0.85 3.25 2.29
C ASP A 85 -1.98 2.67 1.43
N GLU A 86 -1.86 1.38 1.13
CA GLU A 86 -2.82 0.58 0.38
C GLU A 86 -3.28 1.20 -0.96
N VAL A 87 -2.35 1.79 -1.73
CA VAL A 87 -2.64 2.43 -3.03
C VAL A 87 -3.30 1.52 -4.05
N GLN A 88 -3.23 0.20 -3.87
CA GLN A 88 -3.91 -0.73 -4.76
C GLN A 88 -5.45 -0.58 -4.74
N PHE A 89 -6.00 -0.01 -3.67
CA PHE A 89 -7.44 0.24 -3.51
C PHE A 89 -7.88 1.61 -4.01
N LEU A 90 -6.96 2.47 -4.45
CA LEU A 90 -7.30 3.77 -5.02
C LEU A 90 -7.82 3.62 -6.44
N LYS A 91 -8.76 4.49 -6.79
CA LYS A 91 -9.27 4.65 -8.15
C LYS A 91 -8.30 5.42 -9.03
N LYS A 92 -8.48 5.32 -10.35
CA LYS A 92 -7.65 6.07 -11.31
C LYS A 92 -7.60 7.58 -11.05
N ASP A 93 -8.73 8.22 -10.75
CA ASP A 93 -8.76 9.66 -10.53
C ASP A 93 -7.93 10.06 -9.30
N GLN A 94 -8.00 9.27 -8.22
CA GLN A 94 -7.21 9.49 -7.01
C GLN A 94 -5.71 9.37 -7.28
N ILE A 95 -5.29 8.40 -8.10
CA ILE A 95 -3.87 8.30 -8.53
C ILE A 95 -3.45 9.52 -9.36
N LEU A 96 -4.31 10.04 -10.23
CA LEU A 96 -4.04 11.28 -10.98
C LEU A 96 -3.97 12.52 -10.06
N GLN A 97 -4.69 12.52 -8.93
CA GLN A 97 -4.51 13.57 -7.93
C GLN A 97 -3.11 13.50 -7.29
N LEU A 98 -2.58 12.28 -7.06
CA LEU A 98 -1.21 12.09 -6.57
C LEU A 98 -0.15 12.63 -7.54
N THR A 99 -0.31 12.39 -8.85
CA THR A 99 0.60 12.96 -9.86
C THR A 99 0.51 14.49 -9.85
N ARG A 100 -0.70 15.04 -9.76
CA ARG A 100 -0.93 16.48 -9.71
C ARG A 100 -0.28 17.15 -8.49
N ILE A 101 -0.24 16.49 -7.33
CA ILE A 101 0.51 16.97 -6.14
C ILE A 101 1.99 17.13 -6.48
N VAL A 102 2.60 16.13 -7.12
CA VAL A 102 4.00 16.17 -7.55
C VAL A 102 4.24 17.31 -8.54
N ASP A 103 3.42 17.38 -9.58
CA ASP A 103 3.65 18.30 -10.71
C ASP A 103 3.34 19.77 -10.35
N THR A 104 2.29 20.00 -9.56
CA THR A 104 1.77 21.35 -9.30
C THR A 104 2.31 21.93 -7.99
N LEU A 105 2.44 21.09 -6.95
CA LEU A 105 2.87 21.54 -5.62
C LEU A 105 4.37 21.28 -5.38
N ASN A 106 5.03 20.50 -6.25
CA ASN A 106 6.42 20.07 -6.09
C ASN A 106 6.67 19.39 -4.73
N ILE A 107 5.70 18.57 -4.29
CA ILE A 107 5.74 17.77 -3.07
C ILE A 107 5.91 16.30 -3.47
N PRO A 108 6.90 15.56 -2.93
CA PRO A 108 7.06 14.15 -3.24
C PRO A 108 5.91 13.33 -2.65
N VAL A 109 5.45 12.34 -3.42
CA VAL A 109 4.39 11.40 -3.02
C VAL A 109 4.95 9.99 -3.05
N MET A 110 4.78 9.24 -1.95
CA MET A 110 5.17 7.84 -1.86
C MET A 110 3.95 6.96 -1.60
N GLY A 111 3.56 6.20 -2.62
CA GLY A 111 2.48 5.23 -2.55
C GLY A 111 3.00 3.83 -2.24
N PHE A 112 2.38 3.16 -1.28
CA PHE A 112 2.71 1.82 -0.83
C PHE A 112 1.52 0.90 -1.06
N GLY A 113 1.76 -0.31 -1.57
CA GLY A 113 0.64 -1.24 -1.79
C GLY A 113 1.02 -2.61 -2.33
N LEU A 114 0.00 -3.45 -2.54
CA LEU A 114 0.13 -4.73 -3.22
C LEU A 114 0.12 -4.53 -4.74
N LYS A 115 0.98 -5.25 -5.47
CA LYS A 115 0.95 -5.18 -6.94
C LYS A 115 -0.20 -5.98 -7.55
N ASN A 116 -0.34 -7.23 -7.12
CA ASN A 116 -1.35 -8.17 -7.61
C ASN A 116 -2.05 -8.81 -6.42
N ASP A 117 -3.28 -9.26 -6.63
CA ASP A 117 -4.11 -9.95 -5.67
C ASP A 117 -3.70 -11.42 -5.48
N PHE A 118 -4.55 -12.19 -4.79
CA PHE A 118 -4.31 -13.60 -4.54
C PHE A 118 -4.47 -14.50 -5.78
N GLN A 119 -5.20 -14.03 -6.80
CA GLN A 119 -5.36 -14.67 -8.10
C GLN A 119 -4.21 -14.30 -9.06
N ASN A 120 -3.29 -13.46 -8.61
CA ASN A 120 -2.20 -12.86 -9.37
C ASN A 120 -2.67 -11.91 -10.49
N GLU A 121 -3.83 -11.29 -10.28
CA GLU A 121 -4.36 -10.20 -11.11
C GLU A 121 -3.96 -8.84 -10.53
N LEU A 122 -3.60 -7.90 -11.40
CA LEU A 122 -3.23 -6.55 -10.96
C LEU A 122 -4.46 -5.81 -10.39
N PHE A 123 -4.29 -5.17 -9.24
CA PHE A 123 -5.25 -4.23 -8.69
C PHE A 123 -5.34 -2.95 -9.52
N GLU A 124 -6.48 -2.26 -9.51
CA GLU A 124 -6.70 -1.04 -10.27
C GLU A 124 -5.69 0.06 -9.92
N GLY A 125 -5.61 0.47 -8.65
CA GLY A 125 -4.71 1.55 -8.24
C GLY A 125 -3.25 1.22 -8.52
N SER A 126 -2.86 -0.05 -8.38
CA SER A 126 -1.53 -0.53 -8.73
C SER A 126 -1.25 -0.50 -10.23
N LYS A 127 -2.23 -0.78 -11.10
CA LYS A 127 -2.10 -0.58 -12.55
C LYS A 127 -1.77 0.88 -12.86
N GLN A 128 -2.48 1.82 -12.23
CA GLN A 128 -2.27 3.25 -12.47
C GLN A 128 -0.93 3.72 -11.91
N MET A 129 -0.54 3.27 -10.71
CA MET A 129 0.79 3.58 -10.15
C MET A 129 1.92 3.04 -11.04
N LEU A 130 1.77 1.87 -11.66
CA LEU A 130 2.74 1.35 -12.63
C LEU A 130 2.84 2.20 -13.91
N LEU A 131 1.78 2.90 -14.30
CA LEU A 131 1.76 3.77 -15.48
C LEU A 131 2.35 5.15 -15.21
N TYR A 132 2.10 5.70 -14.01
CA TYR A 132 2.36 7.11 -13.72
C TYR A 132 3.50 7.37 -12.74
N ALA A 133 3.95 6.40 -11.95
CA ALA A 133 5.04 6.63 -11.00
C ALA A 133 6.38 6.84 -11.72
N ASP A 134 7.12 7.87 -11.31
CA ASP A 134 8.48 8.14 -11.77
C ASP A 134 9.47 7.05 -11.34
N LYS A 135 9.20 6.43 -10.19
CA LYS A 135 10.03 5.37 -9.59
C LYS A 135 9.18 4.24 -9.08
N ILE A 136 9.53 3.02 -9.48
CA ILE A 136 8.86 1.80 -9.08
C ILE A 136 9.86 0.92 -8.32
N GLU A 137 9.58 0.64 -7.06
CA GLU A 137 10.49 -0.04 -6.14
C GLU A 137 9.80 -1.27 -5.52
N GLU A 138 10.43 -2.43 -5.62
CA GLU A 138 9.94 -3.66 -5.01
C GLU A 138 10.46 -3.81 -3.57
N MET A 139 9.54 -3.80 -2.60
CA MET A 139 9.77 -4.21 -1.22
C MET A 139 9.78 -5.73 -1.13
N LYS A 140 10.97 -6.30 -1.05
CA LYS A 140 11.20 -7.75 -1.06
C LYS A 140 10.82 -8.37 0.28
N THR A 141 10.29 -9.58 0.23
CA THR A 141 10.11 -10.46 1.40
C THR A 141 10.37 -11.91 0.99
N ILE A 142 10.39 -12.81 1.97
CA ILE A 142 10.71 -14.23 1.78
C ILE A 142 9.42 -15.02 1.66
N CYS A 143 9.41 -16.00 0.76
CA CYS A 143 8.30 -16.94 0.62
C CYS A 143 8.07 -17.70 1.91
N TRP A 144 6.80 -17.87 2.30
CA TRP A 144 6.46 -18.58 3.54
C TRP A 144 6.95 -20.04 3.56
N PHE A 145 6.91 -20.72 2.40
CA PHE A 145 7.21 -22.16 2.28
C PHE A 145 8.60 -22.52 1.74
N CYS A 146 9.44 -21.53 1.41
CA CYS A 146 10.81 -21.73 0.91
C CYS A 146 11.66 -20.46 1.01
N GLU A 147 12.95 -20.57 0.68
CA GLU A 147 13.94 -19.51 0.86
C GLU A 147 13.98 -18.50 -0.32
N ARG A 148 13.04 -18.59 -1.27
CA ARG A 148 12.97 -17.71 -2.43
C ARG A 148 12.24 -16.41 -2.10
N LYS A 149 12.51 -15.37 -2.89
CA LYS A 149 11.74 -14.12 -2.85
C LYS A 149 10.24 -14.40 -3.09
N ALA A 150 9.39 -13.85 -2.23
CA ALA A 150 7.96 -13.84 -2.45
C ALA A 150 7.57 -12.78 -3.47
N THR A 151 6.68 -13.13 -4.40
CA THR A 151 6.20 -12.24 -5.47
C THR A 151 4.68 -12.29 -5.64
N MET A 152 4.00 -13.18 -4.93
CA MET A 152 2.56 -13.43 -4.99
C MET A 152 1.99 -13.54 -3.57
N ASN A 153 0.68 -13.38 -3.46
CA ASN A 153 -0.05 -13.58 -2.21
C ASN A 153 -0.90 -14.85 -2.36
N LEU A 154 -0.75 -15.79 -1.44
CA LEU A 154 -1.62 -16.96 -1.37
C LEU A 154 -2.71 -16.69 -0.35
N ARG A 155 -3.95 -16.92 -0.72
CA ARG A 155 -5.09 -16.90 0.19
C ARG A 155 -5.46 -18.32 0.59
N VAL A 156 -5.73 -18.53 1.87
CA VAL A 156 -6.04 -19.83 2.46
C VAL A 156 -7.27 -19.69 3.33
N ASP A 157 -8.22 -20.62 3.19
CA ASP A 157 -9.43 -20.66 4.01
C ASP A 157 -9.16 -21.16 5.44
N GLU A 158 -10.19 -21.15 6.28
CA GLU A 158 -10.11 -21.60 7.68
C GLU A 158 -9.70 -23.08 7.84
N SER A 159 -9.88 -23.89 6.79
CA SER A 159 -9.49 -25.31 6.76
C SER A 159 -8.05 -25.55 6.32
N GLY A 160 -7.30 -24.49 6.00
CA GLY A 160 -5.94 -24.60 5.49
C GLY A 160 -5.86 -24.87 3.99
N LYS A 161 -6.96 -24.73 3.24
CA LYS A 161 -6.99 -25.00 1.79
C LYS A 161 -6.74 -23.73 0.97
N PRO A 162 -5.89 -23.79 -0.07
CA PRO A 162 -5.70 -22.70 -1.01
C PRO A 162 -6.98 -22.25 -1.71
N ILE A 163 -7.20 -20.94 -1.78
CA ILE A 163 -8.25 -20.30 -2.57
C ILE A 163 -7.59 -19.63 -3.79
N TYR A 164 -8.10 -19.92 -4.99
CA TYR A 164 -7.62 -19.36 -6.26
C TYR A 164 -8.69 -18.59 -7.05
N THR A 165 -9.90 -18.53 -6.54
CA THR A 165 -11.05 -17.87 -7.16
C THR A 165 -11.90 -17.19 -6.10
N GLY A 166 -12.57 -16.09 -6.46
CA GLY A 166 -13.45 -15.37 -5.56
C GLY A 166 -13.23 -13.86 -5.64
N GLU A 167 -13.89 -13.13 -4.77
CA GLU A 167 -13.77 -11.68 -4.70
C GLU A 167 -12.35 -11.25 -4.31
N GLN A 168 -11.81 -10.30 -5.08
CA GLN A 168 -10.45 -9.76 -4.93
C GLN A 168 -10.25 -9.10 -3.56
N ILE A 169 -11.29 -8.41 -3.08
CA ILE A 169 -11.33 -7.75 -1.77
C ILE A 169 -12.30 -8.53 -0.90
N GLN A 170 -11.79 -9.23 0.11
CA GLN A 170 -12.64 -9.71 1.19
C GLN A 170 -12.19 -9.06 2.49
N ILE A 171 -13.05 -8.20 3.00
CA ILE A 171 -12.93 -7.56 4.30
C ILE A 171 -13.68 -8.45 5.29
N GLY A 172 -12.95 -9.09 6.21
CA GLY A 172 -13.52 -10.00 7.21
C GLY A 172 -13.65 -11.47 6.75
N GLY A 173 -13.27 -12.37 7.65
CA GLY A 173 -13.15 -13.82 7.45
C GLY A 173 -11.87 -14.32 8.13
N ASN A 174 -11.83 -15.57 8.64
CA ASN A 174 -10.60 -16.12 9.23
C ASN A 174 -9.58 -16.56 8.16
N ASP A 175 -9.71 -16.07 6.94
CA ASP A 175 -8.81 -16.37 5.85
C ASP A 175 -7.41 -15.82 6.13
N SER A 176 -6.42 -16.67 5.91
CA SER A 176 -5.02 -16.34 6.09
C SER A 176 -4.36 -16.03 4.76
N TYR A 177 -3.46 -15.05 4.76
CA TYR A 177 -2.68 -14.68 3.59
C TYR A 177 -1.19 -14.90 3.81
N TYR A 178 -0.55 -15.63 2.89
CA TYR A 178 0.88 -15.92 2.92
C TYR A 178 1.60 -15.28 1.72
N PRO A 179 2.68 -14.53 1.93
CA PRO A 179 3.56 -14.14 0.84
C PRO A 179 4.32 -15.36 0.31
N VAL A 180 4.24 -15.62 -0.99
CA VAL A 180 4.84 -16.82 -1.59
C VAL A 180 5.55 -16.52 -2.91
N CYS A 181 6.50 -17.37 -3.28
CA CYS A 181 7.05 -17.38 -4.63
C CYS A 181 6.05 -18.03 -5.61
N ARG A 182 6.21 -17.79 -6.91
CA ARG A 182 5.34 -18.38 -7.96
C ARG A 182 5.16 -19.89 -7.85
N LYS A 183 6.22 -20.64 -7.51
CA LYS A 183 6.14 -22.10 -7.37
C LYS A 183 5.23 -22.52 -6.21
N CYS A 184 5.39 -21.86 -5.06
CA CYS A 184 4.62 -22.15 -3.86
C CYS A 184 3.20 -21.57 -3.90
N HIS A 185 2.93 -20.57 -4.75
CA HIS A 185 1.56 -20.15 -5.03
C HIS A 185 0.77 -21.25 -5.74
N ALA A 186 1.34 -21.85 -6.79
CA ALA A 186 0.70 -22.94 -7.53
C ALA A 186 0.72 -24.29 -6.78
N ASN A 187 1.73 -24.53 -5.94
CA ASN A 187 1.92 -25.78 -5.18
C ASN A 187 2.38 -25.46 -3.75
N PRO A 188 1.48 -24.99 -2.88
CA PRO A 188 1.82 -24.66 -1.50
C PRO A 188 2.10 -25.91 -0.67
N LYS A 189 2.97 -25.77 0.33
CA LYS A 189 3.27 -26.84 1.30
C LYS A 189 2.40 -26.63 2.54
N LEU A 190 1.09 -26.79 2.37
CA LEU A 190 0.08 -26.70 3.44
C LEU A 190 -0.23 -28.08 4.00
#